data_AF-A0A3S1ADY6-F1
#
_entry.id   AF-A0A3S1ADY6-F1
#
_cell.length_a   1.000
_cell.length_b   1.000
_cell.length_c   1.000
_cell.angle_alpha   90.00
_cell.angle_beta   90.00
_cell.angle_gamma   90.00
#
_symmetry.space_group_name_H-M   'P 1'
#
loop_
_entity.id
_entity.type
_entity.pdbx_description
1 polymer ?
#
loop_
_entity_poly.entity_id
_entity_poly.type
_entity_poly.pdbx_seq_one_letter_code
_entity_poly.pdbx_strand_id
1 'polypeptide(L)'
;MILQNRFKLTSGAEIQVIKQYDNLPLVECHAGQLNQAFMYIITNAIDAIQAKVITNTTSFQPCVAISRFFRFNNYIAINIKDNGKGISEEVKQNLFDPFFTTKPVGQGIGMELSICCQIITQ
;
A
#
# COMPACT_ATOMS: atom_id res chain seq x y z
N MET A 1 -2.10 3.98 16.75
CA MET A 1 -1.82 4.22 15.31
C MET A 1 -2.91 3.51 14.50
N ILE A 2 -3.60 4.20 13.59
CA ILE A 2 -4.90 3.77 13.00
C ILE A 2 -4.88 2.36 12.36
N LEU A 3 -3.72 1.87 11.89
CA LEU A 3 -3.59 0.55 11.25
C LEU A 3 -3.11 -0.59 12.15
N GLN A 4 -2.74 -0.34 13.42
CA GLN A 4 -2.17 -1.39 14.30
C GLN A 4 -3.04 -2.65 14.37
N ASN A 5 -4.36 -2.49 14.38
CA ASN A 5 -5.30 -3.61 14.44
C ASN A 5 -5.44 -4.37 13.11
N ARG A 6 -5.03 -3.79 11.98
CA ARG A 6 -5.12 -4.40 10.65
C ARG A 6 -3.90 -5.23 10.26
N PHE A 7 -2.78 -5.07 10.97
CA PHE A 7 -1.60 -5.92 10.77
C PHE A 7 -1.75 -7.31 11.40
N LYS A 8 -2.76 -7.51 12.26
CA LYS A 8 -3.14 -8.84 12.74
C LYS A 8 -4.10 -9.48 11.74
N LEU A 9 -3.68 -10.57 11.13
CA LEU A 9 -4.51 -11.35 10.22
C LEU A 9 -5.49 -12.22 10.99
N THR A 10 -6.61 -12.58 10.36
CA THR A 10 -7.61 -13.48 10.93
C THR A 10 -7.06 -14.87 11.25
N SER A 11 -5.97 -15.28 10.58
CA SER A 11 -5.24 -16.53 10.87
C SER A 11 -4.39 -16.47 12.14
N GLY A 12 -4.30 -15.31 12.81
CA GLY A 12 -3.43 -15.08 13.97
C GLY A 12 -1.99 -14.69 13.59
N ALA A 13 -1.62 -14.76 12.31
CA ALA A 13 -0.33 -14.27 11.83
C ALA A 13 -0.28 -12.73 11.80
N GLU A 14 0.87 -12.16 12.14
CA GLU A 14 1.09 -10.71 12.08
C GLU A 14 1.87 -10.35 10.83
N ILE A 15 1.42 -9.32 10.12
CA ILE A 15 2.12 -8.76 8.96
C ILE A 15 3.36 -8.02 9.46
N GLN A 16 4.54 -8.50 9.09
CA GLN A 16 5.79 -7.84 9.40
C GLN A 16 5.91 -6.54 8.61
N VAL A 17 6.27 -5.45 9.29
CA VAL A 17 6.55 -4.16 8.64
C VAL A 17 8.06 -3.92 8.63
N ILE A 18 8.67 -4.04 7.45
CA ILE A 18 10.09 -3.77 7.24
C ILE A 18 10.26 -2.30 6.82
N LYS A 19 11.13 -1.57 7.52
CA LYS A 19 11.36 -0.14 7.29
C LYS A 19 12.82 0.08 6.92
N GLN A 20 13.06 0.57 5.71
CA GLN A 20 14.39 0.87 5.19
C GLN A 20 14.44 2.34 4.80
N TYR A 21 14.94 3.15 5.71
CA TYR A 21 14.88 4.60 5.60
C TYR A 21 16.26 5.18 5.39
N ASP A 22 16.52 5.66 4.17
CA ASP A 22 17.71 6.46 3.90
C ASP A 22 17.62 7.82 4.61
N ASN A 23 18.78 8.47 4.77
CA ASN A 23 18.85 9.84 5.24
C ASN A 23 18.35 10.76 4.13
N LEU A 24 17.15 11.30 4.32
CA LEU A 24 16.50 12.18 3.34
C LEU A 24 16.52 13.63 3.83
N PRO A 25 16.64 14.60 2.92
CA PRO A 25 16.41 16.00 3.27
C PRO A 25 14.95 16.23 3.68
N LEU A 26 14.70 17.34 4.35
CA LEU A 26 13.33 17.83 4.54
C LEU A 26 12.73 18.20 3.19
N VAL A 27 11.43 17.95 3.04
CA VAL A 27 10.66 18.28 1.84
C VAL A 27 9.45 19.10 2.24
N GLU A 28 9.22 20.19 1.52
CA GLU A 28 7.99 20.96 1.63
C GLU A 28 6.84 20.17 1.04
N CYS A 29 5.82 19.88 1.86
CA CYS A 29 4.68 19.08 1.43
C CYS A 29 3.46 19.29 2.33
N HIS A 30 2.29 18.91 1.83
CA HIS A 30 1.09 18.76 2.63
C HIS A 30 1.11 17.42 3.37
N ALA A 31 1.68 17.40 4.57
CA ALA A 31 1.84 16.18 5.36
C ALA A 31 0.54 15.38 5.56
N GLY A 32 -0.60 16.06 5.71
CA GLY A 32 -1.91 15.42 5.83
C GLY A 32 -2.30 14.60 4.59
N GLN A 33 -2.09 15.15 3.39
CA GLN A 33 -2.39 14.47 2.13
C GLN A 33 -1.43 13.30 1.90
N LEU A 34 -0.12 13.47 2.13
CA LEU A 34 0.84 12.38 2.01
C LEU A 34 0.52 11.23 2.98
N ASN A 35 0.16 11.55 4.22
CA ASN A 35 -0.29 10.54 5.19
C ASN A 35 -1.51 9.78 4.66
N GLN A 36 -2.49 10.46 4.07
CA GLN A 36 -3.65 9.82 3.47
C GLN A 36 -3.26 8.90 2.31
N ALA A 37 -2.38 9.35 1.41
CA ALA A 37 -1.89 8.54 0.30
C ALA A 37 -1.16 7.28 0.78
N PHE A 38 -0.27 7.40 1.77
CA PHE A 38 0.41 6.24 2.35
C PHE A 38 -0.56 5.28 3.02
N MET A 39 -1.56 5.79 3.72
CA MET A 39 -2.58 4.97 4.37
C MET A 39 -3.39 4.16 3.37
N TYR A 40 -3.76 4.72 2.21
CA TYR A 40 -4.46 3.99 1.16
C TYR A 40 -3.60 2.89 0.54
N ILE A 41 -2.33 3.19 0.21
CA ILE A 41 -1.42 2.20 -0.38
C ILE A 41 -1.14 1.06 0.62
N ILE A 42 -0.87 1.38 1.89
CA ILE A 42 -0.63 0.37 2.94
C ILE A 42 -1.89 -0.48 3.17
N THR A 43 -3.08 0.13 3.13
CA THR A 43 -4.34 -0.61 3.27
C THR A 43 -4.52 -1.61 2.14
N ASN A 44 -4.25 -1.21 0.89
CA ASN A 44 -4.32 -2.11 -0.26
C ASN A 44 -3.28 -3.25 -0.17
N ALA A 45 -2.07 -2.95 0.33
CA ALA A 45 -1.04 -3.97 0.61
C ALA A 45 -1.53 -5.00 1.65
N ILE A 46 -2.15 -4.55 2.74
CA ILE A 46 -2.75 -5.44 3.76
C ILE A 46 -3.84 -6.33 3.14
N ASP A 47 -4.73 -5.75 2.33
CA ASP A 47 -5.81 -6.51 1.69
C ASP A 47 -5.27 -7.57 0.72
N ALA A 48 -4.21 -7.24 -0.04
CA ALA A 48 -3.54 -8.18 -0.96
C ALA A 48 -2.85 -9.34 -0.22
N ILE A 49 -2.27 -9.06 0.94
CA ILE A 49 -1.67 -10.07 1.83
C ILE A 49 -2.76 -10.97 2.43
N GLN A 50 -3.85 -10.38 2.94
CA GLN A 50 -4.99 -11.11 3.49
C GLN A 50 -5.58 -12.10 2.47
N ALA A 51 -5.80 -11.65 1.23
CA ALA A 51 -6.30 -12.51 0.16
C ALA A 51 -5.36 -13.70 -0.16
N LYS A 52 -4.04 -13.52 -0.02
CA LYS A 52 -3.05 -14.60 -0.23
C LYS A 52 -3.01 -15.59 0.93
N VAL A 53 -3.13 -15.12 2.17
CA VAL A 53 -3.12 -15.97 3.37
C VAL A 53 -4.32 -16.91 3.38
N ILE A 54 -5.48 -16.46 2.90
CA ILE A 54 -6.69 -17.30 2.76
C ILE A 54 -6.45 -18.46 1.79
N THR A 55 -5.59 -18.27 0.77
CA THR A 55 -5.37 -19.24 -0.30
C THR A 55 -4.13 -20.12 -0.10
N ASN A 56 -3.22 -19.76 0.80
CA ASN A 56 -1.98 -20.50 1.10
C ASN A 56 -1.80 -20.72 2.61
N THR A 57 -1.85 -21.97 3.04
CA THR A 57 -1.81 -22.37 4.47
C THR A 57 -0.44 -22.77 5.00
N THR A 58 0.62 -22.81 4.18
CA THR A 58 1.94 -23.28 4.63
C THR A 58 3.07 -22.25 4.40
N SER A 59 3.81 -21.93 5.47
CA SER A 59 5.05 -21.14 5.51
C SER A 59 5.05 -19.69 4.96
N PHE A 60 3.90 -19.11 4.61
CA PHE A 60 3.86 -17.73 4.14
C PHE A 60 4.09 -16.74 5.28
N GLN A 61 5.17 -15.96 5.18
CA GLN A 61 5.48 -14.88 6.12
C GLN A 61 4.97 -13.55 5.53
N PRO A 62 3.81 -13.03 5.97
CA PRO A 62 3.24 -11.80 5.43
C PRO A 62 4.13 -10.59 5.75
N CYS A 63 4.42 -9.77 4.74
CA CYS A 63 5.34 -8.65 4.89
C CYS A 63 4.94 -7.44 4.03
N VAL A 64 5.06 -6.25 4.61
CA VAL A 64 5.07 -4.97 3.91
C VAL A 64 6.42 -4.29 4.15
N ALA A 65 7.15 -4.02 3.08
CA ALA A 65 8.41 -3.29 3.11
C ALA A 65 8.19 -1.85 2.63
N ILE A 66 8.61 -0.88 3.44
CA ILE A 66 8.60 0.54 3.09
C ILE A 66 10.06 0.98 2.97
N SER A 67 10.46 1.34 1.76
CA SER A 67 11.78 1.84 1.44
C SER A 67 11.69 3.24 0.85
N ARG A 68 12.70 4.08 1.10
CA ARG A 68 12.78 5.42 0.51
C ARG A 68 14.20 5.67 0.09
N PHE A 69 14.38 6.27 -1.09
CA PHE A 69 15.69 6.58 -1.64
C PHE A 69 15.64 7.87 -2.45
N PHE A 70 16.76 8.57 -2.47
CA PHE A 70 16.93 9.73 -3.33
C PHE A 70 17.12 9.26 -4.77
N ARG A 71 16.35 9.83 -5.71
CA ARG A 71 16.56 9.61 -7.14
C ARG A 71 17.27 10.80 -7.77
N PHE A 72 17.94 10.53 -8.90
CA PHE A 72 18.45 11.58 -9.79
C PHE A 72 17.35 12.61 -10.09
N ASN A 73 17.74 13.89 -10.20
CA ASN A 73 16.88 15.07 -10.42
C ASN A 73 16.07 15.59 -9.22
N ASN A 74 16.57 15.49 -7.99
CA ASN A 74 15.96 16.06 -6.78
C ASN A 74 14.58 15.48 -6.39
N TYR A 75 14.24 14.30 -6.88
CA TYR A 75 13.02 13.60 -6.49
C TYR A 75 13.28 12.60 -5.35
N ILE A 76 12.35 12.53 -4.41
CA ILE A 76 12.31 11.46 -3.42
C ILE A 76 11.38 10.37 -3.92
N ALA A 77 11.89 9.14 -3.96
CA ALA A 77 11.07 7.97 -4.24
C ALA A 77 10.74 7.25 -2.93
N ILE A 78 9.45 7.02 -2.69
CA ILE A 78 8.96 6.16 -1.62
C ILE A 78 8.38 4.91 -2.27
N ASN A 79 8.88 3.74 -1.88
CA ASN A 79 8.47 2.45 -2.40
C ASN A 79 7.82 1.64 -1.28
N ILE A 80 6.58 1.23 -1.51
CA ILE A 80 5.80 0.38 -0.61
C ILE A 80 5.57 -0.94 -1.35
N LYS A 81 6.15 -2.02 -0.81
CA LYS A 81 6.11 -3.36 -1.41
C LYS A 81 5.44 -4.33 -0.46
N ASP A 82 4.43 -5.04 -0.92
CA ASP A 82 3.88 -6.21 -0.25
C ASP A 82 4.36 -7.51 -0.90
N ASN A 83 4.15 -8.63 -0.21
CA ASN A 83 4.34 -9.97 -0.75
C ASN A 83 3.01 -10.73 -0.92
N GLY A 84 1.90 -10.00 -1.08
CA GLY A 84 0.55 -10.52 -1.24
C GLY A 84 0.32 -11.21 -2.59
N LYS A 85 -0.95 -11.29 -3.00
CA LYS A 85 -1.36 -12.03 -4.21
C LYS A 85 -0.94 -11.36 -5.53
N GLY A 86 -0.48 -10.11 -5.49
CA GLY A 86 -0.23 -9.29 -6.68
C GLY A 86 -1.51 -8.91 -7.44
N ILE A 87 -1.33 -8.35 -8.62
CA ILE A 87 -2.41 -7.92 -9.52
C ILE A 87 -2.13 -8.38 -10.95
N SER A 88 -3.17 -8.72 -11.70
CA SER A 88 -3.07 -9.06 -13.12
C SER A 88 -2.80 -7.81 -13.97
N GLU A 89 -2.36 -8.01 -15.22
CA GLU A 89 -2.15 -6.90 -16.16
C GLU A 89 -3.43 -6.12 -16.45
N GLU A 90 -4.57 -6.80 -16.54
CA GLU A 90 -5.88 -6.16 -16.72
C GLU A 90 -6.23 -5.22 -15.56
N VAL A 91 -5.97 -5.65 -14.31
CA VAL A 91 -6.21 -4.83 -13.12
C VAL A 91 -5.25 -3.63 -13.08
N LYS A 92 -4.01 -3.78 -13.58
CA LYS A 92 -3.04 -2.68 -13.63
C LYS A 92 -3.49 -1.53 -14.53
N GLN A 93 -4.16 -1.84 -15.64
CA GLN A 93 -4.58 -0.82 -16.61
C GLN A 93 -5.60 0.16 -16.04
N ASN A 94 -6.51 -0.33 -15.19
CA ASN A 94 -7.60 0.46 -14.63
C ASN A 94 -7.36 0.83 -13.14
N LEU A 95 -6.17 0.55 -12.60
CA LEU A 95 -5.88 0.63 -11.17
C LEU A 95 -6.15 2.03 -10.57
N PHE A 96 -5.96 3.07 -11.38
CA PHE A 96 -6.13 4.46 -10.98
C PHE A 96 -7.44 5.08 -11.47
N ASP A 97 -8.28 4.31 -12.14
CA ASP A 97 -9.58 4.78 -12.61
C ASP A 97 -10.52 4.95 -11.42
N PRO A 98 -11.23 6.09 -11.31
CA PRO A 98 -12.21 6.29 -10.27
C PRO A 98 -13.26 5.17 -10.26
N PHE A 99 -13.60 4.71 -9.05
CA PHE A 99 -14.57 3.63 -8.77
C PHE A 99 -14.14 2.22 -9.19
N PHE A 100 -12.97 2.05 -9.80
CA PHE A 100 -12.46 0.72 -10.10
C PHE A 100 -12.02 0.00 -8.82
N THR A 101 -12.50 -1.23 -8.62
CA THR A 101 -12.12 -2.05 -7.47
C THR A 101 -12.27 -3.54 -7.77
N THR A 102 -11.32 -4.35 -7.28
CA THR A 102 -11.45 -5.82 -7.27
C THR A 102 -12.02 -6.33 -5.95
N LYS A 103 -12.38 -5.44 -5.03
CA LYS A 103 -12.93 -5.81 -3.72
C LYS A 103 -14.42 -6.17 -3.87
N PRO A 104 -14.96 -7.06 -3.03
CA PRO A 104 -16.39 -7.34 -3.01
C PRO A 104 -17.22 -6.08 -2.73
N VAL A 105 -18.49 -6.13 -3.15
CA VAL A 105 -19.45 -5.05 -2.90
C VAL A 105 -19.50 -4.72 -1.40
N GLY A 106 -19.39 -3.43 -1.08
CA GLY A 106 -19.40 -2.93 0.30
C GLY A 106 -18.04 -2.94 1.01
N GLN A 107 -16.96 -3.42 0.38
CA GLN A 107 -15.61 -3.46 0.99
C GLN A 107 -14.63 -2.40 0.43
N GLY A 108 -15.07 -1.56 -0.49
CA GLY A 108 -14.28 -0.45 -1.02
C GLY A 108 -15.09 0.36 -2.03
N ILE A 109 -14.78 1.66 -2.11
CA ILE A 109 -15.45 2.58 -3.05
C ILE A 109 -14.69 2.63 -4.38
N GLY A 110 -13.41 2.23 -4.41
CA GLY A 110 -12.58 2.27 -5.62
C GLY A 110 -12.06 3.67 -5.94
N MET A 111 -11.99 4.54 -4.93
CA MET A 111 -11.55 5.94 -5.06
C MET A 111 -10.15 6.16 -4.47
N GLU A 112 -9.66 5.20 -3.70
CA GLU A 112 -8.48 5.34 -2.86
C GLU A 112 -7.23 5.61 -3.72
N LEU A 113 -7.02 4.86 -4.80
CA LEU A 113 -5.84 5.00 -5.66
C LEU A 113 -5.93 6.20 -6.62
N SER A 114 -7.12 6.57 -7.08
CA SER A 114 -7.30 7.79 -7.86
C SER A 114 -6.98 9.03 -7.01
N ILE A 115 -7.37 9.04 -5.73
CA ILE A 115 -7.00 10.09 -4.77
C ILE A 115 -5.49 10.11 -4.51
N CYS A 116 -4.85 8.94 -4.37
CA CYS A 116 -3.38 8.86 -4.27
C CYS A 116 -2.69 9.52 -5.46
N CYS A 117 -3.17 9.25 -6.69
CA CYS A 117 -2.62 9.85 -7.90
C CYS A 117 -2.72 11.38 -7.85
N GLN A 118 -3.91 11.90 -7.52
CA GLN A 118 -4.16 13.34 -7.38
C GLN A 118 -3.23 14.00 -6.35
N ILE A 119 -3.04 13.37 -5.19
CA ILE A 119 -2.15 13.89 -4.12
C ILE A 119 -0.69 13.97 -4.58
N ILE A 120 -0.23 13.02 -5.39
CA ILE A 120 1.17 12.97 -5.85
C ILE A 120 1.43 13.90 -7.04
N THR A 121 0.41 14.16 -7.87
CA THR A 121 0.54 15.00 -9.08
C THR A 121 0.22 16.48 -8.86
N GLN A 122 -0.39 16.85 -7.73
CA GLN A 122 -0.61 18.25 -7.34
C GLN A 122 0.68 18.88 -6.82
#